data_AF-A0A6G3DAE1-F1
#
_entry.id   AF-A0A6G3DAE1-F1
#
_cell.length_a   1.000
_cell.length_b   1.000
_cell.length_c   1.000
_cell.angle_alpha   90.00
_cell.angle_beta   90.00
_cell.angle_gamma   90.00
#
_symmetry.space_group_name_H-M   'P 1'
#
loop_
_entity.id
_entity.type
_entity.pdbx_description
1 polymer ?
#
loop_
_entity_poly.entity_id
_entity_poly.type
_entity_poly.pdbx_seq_one_letter_code
_entity_poly.pdbx_strand_id
1 'polypeptide(L)'
;MGMQTGAHIVWDWNGTLFHDNDAIIGATNAAFAELGLAPITLERYRALYCVPVPKFYERLMGRLPTDAEWAVMDATFQRHYSVHRSRCALADGVTEL
;
A
#
# COMPACT_ATOMS: atom_id res chain seq x y z
N MET A 1 -13.33 13.42 -37.42
CA MET A 1 -13.41 14.65 -36.61
C MET A 1 -14.00 14.26 -35.26
N GLY A 2 -13.21 14.22 -34.20
CA GLY A 2 -13.67 13.86 -32.86
C GLY A 2 -13.23 14.94 -31.89
N MET A 3 -14.12 15.88 -31.61
CA MET A 3 -13.86 17.00 -30.71
C MET A 3 -14.24 16.54 -29.30
N GLN A 4 -13.30 15.94 -28.57
CA GLN A 4 -13.53 15.66 -27.14
C GLN A 4 -13.68 17.01 -26.43
N THR A 5 -14.88 17.27 -25.92
CA THR A 5 -15.25 18.51 -25.26
C THR A 5 -15.28 18.24 -23.76
N GLY A 6 -14.25 18.72 -23.04
CA GLY A 6 -14.11 18.62 -21.58
C GLY A 6 -12.77 18.03 -21.14
N ALA A 7 -12.14 18.62 -20.12
CA ALA A 7 -10.98 18.04 -19.46
C ALA A 7 -11.44 16.95 -18.47
N HIS A 8 -10.80 15.79 -18.51
CA HIS A 8 -11.05 14.70 -17.56
C HIS A 8 -9.92 14.64 -16.54
N ILE A 9 -10.27 14.45 -15.26
CA ILE A 9 -9.31 14.19 -14.19
C ILE A 9 -9.46 12.73 -13.77
N VAL A 10 -8.34 12.02 -13.66
CA VAL A 10 -8.28 10.65 -13.17
C VAL A 10 -7.52 10.65 -11.86
N TRP A 11 -8.18 10.22 -10.79
CA TRP A 11 -7.59 10.10 -9.46
C TRP A 11 -7.24 8.65 -9.16
N ASP A 12 -6.08 8.44 -8.54
CA ASP A 12 -5.79 7.18 -7.87
C ASP A 12 -6.65 7.03 -6.60
N TRP A 13 -6.80 5.80 -6.10
CA TRP A 13 -7.64 5.51 -4.94
C TRP A 13 -6.84 5.54 -3.63
N ASN A 14 -5.97 4.55 -3.39
CA ASN A 14 -5.26 4.40 -2.12
C ASN A 14 -4.21 5.50 -1.92
N GLY A 15 -4.17 6.09 -0.73
CA GLY A 15 -3.32 7.23 -0.42
C GLY A 15 -3.67 8.53 -1.17
N THR A 16 -4.69 8.55 -2.04
CA THR A 16 -5.13 9.71 -2.83
C THR A 16 -6.55 10.12 -2.46
N LEU A 17 -7.58 9.36 -2.88
CA LEU A 17 -8.96 9.60 -2.47
C LEU A 17 -9.27 8.92 -1.13
N PHE A 18 -8.63 7.77 -0.87
CA PHE A 18 -8.81 6.97 0.33
C PHE A 18 -7.59 7.12 1.24
N HIS A 19 -7.79 7.62 2.46
CA HIS A 19 -6.71 7.90 3.40
C HIS A 19 -6.33 6.63 4.20
N ASP A 20 -5.68 5.69 3.52
CA ASP A 20 -5.29 4.39 4.09
C ASP A 20 -3.79 4.24 4.36
N ASN A 21 -3.03 5.34 4.32
CA ASN A 21 -1.58 5.35 4.54
C ASN A 21 -1.19 4.69 5.87
N ASP A 22 -1.95 4.92 6.95
CA ASP A 22 -1.64 4.30 8.25
C ASP A 22 -1.98 2.81 8.26
N ALA A 23 -3.07 2.40 7.60
CA ALA A 23 -3.46 1.00 7.49
C ALA A 23 -2.45 0.21 6.66
N ILE A 24 -1.97 0.77 5.54
CA ILE A 24 -1.02 0.09 4.66
C ILE A 24 0.36 -0.04 5.32
N ILE A 25 0.82 0.99 6.05
CA ILE A 25 2.09 0.94 6.78
C ILE A 25 1.99 0.02 7.99
N GLY A 26 0.89 0.07 8.75
CA GLY A 26 0.66 -0.84 9.86
C GLY A 26 0.65 -2.30 9.40
N ALA A 27 -0.03 -2.61 8.30
CA ALA A 27 -0.07 -3.96 7.73
C ALA A 27 1.29 -4.40 7.19
N THR A 28 2.04 -3.52 6.53
CA THR A 28 3.38 -3.82 6.02
C THR A 28 4.35 -4.11 7.16
N ASN A 29 4.34 -3.29 8.21
CA ASN A 29 5.20 -3.48 9.38
C ASN A 29 4.84 -4.75 10.18
N ALA A 30 3.56 -5.12 10.22
CA ALA A 30 3.14 -6.40 10.81
C ALA A 30 3.69 -7.60 10.00
N ALA A 31 3.57 -7.57 8.67
CA ALA A 31 4.15 -8.60 7.81
C ALA A 31 5.69 -8.69 7.94
N PHE A 32 6.35 -7.55 8.17
CA PHE A 32 7.80 -7.48 8.37
C PHE A 32 8.25 -8.10 9.68
N ALA A 33 7.46 -7.91 10.75
CA ALA A 33 7.74 -8.51 12.04
C ALA A 33 7.78 -10.04 11.99
N GLU A 34 6.92 -10.68 11.18
CA GLU A 34 6.91 -12.14 10.98
C GLU A 34 8.23 -12.67 10.40
N LEU A 35 8.96 -11.83 9.64
CA LEU A 35 10.26 -12.17 9.06
C LEU A 35 11.45 -11.58 9.83
N GLY A 36 11.20 -10.93 10.97
CA GLY A 36 12.24 -10.24 11.75
C GLY A 36 12.84 -9.02 11.06
N LEU A 37 12.13 -8.43 10.09
CA LEU A 37 12.55 -7.21 9.39
C LEU A 37 12.24 -5.96 10.23
N ALA A 38 13.10 -4.95 10.11
CA ALA A 38 12.88 -3.66 10.76
C ALA A 38 11.63 -2.96 10.18
N PRO A 39 10.85 -2.24 11.01
CA PRO A 39 9.71 -1.48 10.52
C PRO A 39 10.18 -0.36 9.57
N ILE A 40 9.32 0.00 8.63
CA ILE A 40 9.56 1.06 7.66
C ILE A 40 8.62 2.25 7.89
N THR A 41 9.08 3.43 7.48
CA THR A 41 8.29 4.67 7.47
C THR A 41 7.47 4.78 6.18
N LEU A 42 6.42 5.61 6.19
CA LEU A 42 5.64 5.93 4.99
C LEU A 42 6.50 6.53 3.88
N GLU A 43 7.45 7.40 4.23
CA GLU A 43 8.39 7.98 3.28
C GLU A 43 9.23 6.90 2.59
N ARG A 44 9.80 5.97 3.39
CA ARG A 44 10.59 4.87 2.85
C ARG A 44 9.75 3.91 2.01
N TYR A 45 8.51 3.64 2.43
CA TYR A 45 7.54 2.87 1.65
C TYR A 45 7.32 3.51 0.28
N ARG A 46 6.98 4.81 0.23
CA ARG A 46 6.73 5.54 -1.01
C ARG A 46 7.95 5.56 -1.94
N ALA A 47 9.15 5.70 -1.40
CA ALA A 47 10.38 5.71 -2.18
C ALA A 47 10.71 4.35 -2.83
N LEU A 48 10.28 3.25 -2.20
CA LEU A 48 10.62 1.90 -2.64
C LEU A 48 9.49 1.20 -3.39
N TYR A 49 8.24 1.58 -3.11
CA TYR A 49 7.04 0.95 -3.63
C TYR A 49 7.09 0.86 -5.16
N CYS A 50 6.82 -0.34 -5.64
CA CYS A 50 6.75 -0.62 -7.06
C CYS A 50 5.82 -1.80 -7.31
N VAL A 51 5.28 -1.83 -8.53
CA VAL A 51 4.53 -2.98 -9.03
C VAL A 51 5.40 -3.73 -10.05
N PRO A 52 5.45 -5.08 -9.99
CA PRO A 52 4.73 -5.96 -9.07
C PRO A 52 5.33 -6.00 -7.65
N VAL A 53 4.48 -6.22 -6.64
CA VAL A 53 4.82 -6.19 -5.21
C VAL A 53 6.02 -7.08 -4.79
N PRO A 54 6.27 -8.26 -5.38
CA PRO A 54 7.48 -9.04 -5.05
C PRO A 54 8.79 -8.26 -5.24
N LYS A 55 8.86 -7.34 -6.23
CA LYS A 55 10.05 -6.48 -6.43
C LYS A 55 10.22 -5.44 -5.32
N PHE A 56 9.14 -4.99 -4.70
CA PHE A 56 9.20 -4.11 -3.54
C PHE A 56 9.86 -4.83 -2.35
N TYR A 57 9.46 -6.08 -2.09
CA TYR A 57 10.11 -6.88 -1.04
C TYR A 57 11.55 -7.24 -1.39
N GLU A 58 11.86 -7.53 -2.66
CA GLU A 58 13.24 -7.75 -3.11
C GLU A 58 14.15 -6.57 -2.78
N ARG A 59 13.68 -5.33 -3.01
CA ARG A 59 14.44 -4.11 -2.69
C ARG A 59 14.65 -3.91 -1.17
N LEU A 60 13.75 -4.45 -0.35
CA LEU A 60 13.82 -4.33 1.11
C LEU A 60 14.65 -5.44 1.75
N MET A 61 14.53 -6.66 1.24
CA MET A 61 15.19 -7.86 1.78
C MET A 61 16.54 -8.15 1.10
N GLY A 62 16.83 -7.52 -0.05
CA GLY A 62 17.99 -7.82 -0.89
C GLY A 62 17.89 -9.14 -1.66
N ARG A 63 16.75 -9.83 -1.56
CA ARG A 63 16.41 -11.08 -2.26
C ARG A 63 14.90 -11.20 -2.37
N LEU A 64 14.41 -12.03 -3.29
CA LEU A 64 12.99 -12.39 -3.31
C LEU A 64 12.61 -13.18 -2.04
N PRO A 65 11.39 -12.96 -1.50
CA PRO A 65 10.82 -13.86 -0.50
C PRO A 65 10.60 -15.24 -1.11
N THR A 66 10.76 -16.28 -0.30
CA THR A 66 10.33 -17.64 -0.66
C THR A 66 8.80 -17.72 -0.68
N ASP A 67 8.24 -18.76 -1.32
CA ASP A 67 6.79 -18.96 -1.37
C ASP A 67 6.15 -19.05 0.03
N ALA A 68 6.86 -19.67 0.98
CA ALA A 68 6.41 -19.79 2.37
C ALA A 68 6.42 -18.44 3.10
N GLU A 69 7.50 -17.66 2.94
CA GLU A 69 7.58 -16.29 3.50
C GLU A 69 6.50 -15.40 2.89
N TRP A 70 6.30 -15.48 1.57
CA TRP A 70 5.26 -14.73 0.87
C TRP A 70 3.87 -15.04 1.42
N ALA A 71 3.53 -16.32 1.59
CA ALA A 71 2.23 -16.72 2.12
C ALA A 71 1.96 -16.17 3.53
N VAL A 72 2.97 -16.18 4.41
CA VAL A 72 2.87 -15.63 5.77
C VAL A 72 2.72 -14.11 5.75
N MET A 73 3.54 -13.42 4.94
CA MET A 73 3.48 -11.98 4.80
C MET A 73 2.15 -11.50 4.23
N ASP A 74 1.65 -12.14 3.16
CA ASP A 74 0.39 -11.78 2.54
C ASP A 74 -0.79 -12.02 3.49
N ALA A 75 -0.85 -13.19 4.15
CA ALA A 75 -1.91 -13.47 5.12
C ALA A 75 -1.91 -12.46 6.29
N THR A 76 -0.73 -12.13 6.82
CA THR A 76 -0.57 -11.15 7.91
C THR A 76 -0.97 -9.76 7.46
N PHE A 77 -0.48 -9.34 6.29
CA PHE A 77 -0.84 -8.06 5.68
C PHE A 77 -2.36 -7.95 5.49
N GLN A 78 -3.00 -8.94 4.87
CA GLN A 78 -4.44 -8.93 4.60
C GLN A 78 -5.25 -8.85 5.90
N ARG A 79 -4.86 -9.61 6.94
CA ARG A 79 -5.52 -9.58 8.25
C ARG A 79 -5.40 -8.20 8.90
N HIS A 80 -4.20 -7.64 8.96
CA HIS A 80 -3.97 -6.33 9.56
C HIS A 80 -4.66 -5.22 8.77
N TYR A 81 -4.51 -5.22 7.45
CA TYR A 81 -5.12 -4.22 6.57
C TYR A 81 -6.65 -4.26 6.65
N SER A 82 -7.28 -5.44 6.61
CA SER A 82 -8.74 -5.57 6.68
C SER A 82 -9.34 -4.98 7.96
N VAL A 83 -8.67 -5.19 9.11
CA VAL A 83 -9.11 -4.62 10.39
C VAL A 83 -9.01 -3.09 10.39
N HIS A 84 -7.89 -2.54 9.89
CA HIS A 84 -7.63 -1.10 9.94
C HIS A 84 -8.36 -0.32 8.85
N ARG A 85 -8.49 -0.91 7.64
CA ARG A 85 -9.21 -0.32 6.50
C ARG A 85 -10.63 0.08 6.84
N SER A 86 -11.32 -0.69 7.69
CA SER A 86 -12.69 -0.38 8.13
C SER A 86 -12.82 0.94 8.88
N ARG A 87 -11.69 1.48 9.38
CA ARG A 87 -11.60 2.72 10.14
C ARG A 87 -11.01 3.88 9.33
N CYS A 88 -10.56 3.63 8.09
CA CYS A 88 -10.02 4.65 7.21
C CYS A 88 -11.14 5.52 6.64
N ALA A 89 -10.84 6.81 6.48
CA ALA A 89 -11.73 7.79 5.87
C ALA A 89 -11.27 8.14 4.44
N LEU A 90 -12.09 8.92 3.75
CA LEU A 90 -11.61 9.63 2.56
C LEU A 90 -10.57 10.68 2.96
N ALA A 91 -9.73 11.09 2.00
CA ALA A 91 -8.86 12.23 2.22
C ALA A 91 -9.68 13.52 2.39
N ASP A 92 -9.14 14.46 3.16
CA ASP A 92 -9.80 15.74 3.42
C ASP A 92 -10.13 16.47 2.10
N GLY A 93 -11.36 16.97 1.98
CA GLY A 93 -11.81 17.71 0.78
C GLY A 93 -12.34 16.84 -0.36
N VAL A 94 -12.29 15.50 -0.25
CA VAL A 94 -12.78 14.60 -1.32
C VAL A 94 -14.29 14.67 -1.50
N THR A 95 -15.05 14.95 -0.45
CA THR A 95 -16.51 15.07 -0.52
C THR A 95 -16.99 16.37 -1.16
N GLU A 96 -16.09 17.33 -1.35
CA GLU A 96 -16.34 18.69 -1.84
C GLU A 96 -15.88 18.91 -3.29
N LEU A 97 -15.29 17.89 -3.92
CA LEU A 97 -14.83 17.85 -5.32
C LEU A 97 -15.96 17.49 -6.30
#